data_AF-A0A9D1VN38-F1
#
_entry.id   AF-A0A9D1VN38-F1
#
_cell.length_a   1.000
_cell.length_b   1.000
_cell.length_c   1.000
_cell.angle_alpha   90.00
_cell.angle_beta   90.00
_cell.angle_gamma   90.00
#
_symmetry.space_group_name_H-M   'P 1'
#
loop_
_entity.id
_entity.type
_entity.pdbx_description
1 polymer ?
#
loop_
_entity_poly.entity_id
_entity_poly.type
_entity_poly.pdbx_seq_one_letter_code
_entity_poly.pdbx_strand_id
1 'polypeptide(L)'
;MQQKVGRRRMNIFRFINSKDIREYLRELQHQFTVPEAAFLIYMSRTVPLKEKFDAWQEIINTMPDCSLEERPNMKALPSFHQFLKDYMALQKKMLAGFYQQEKAVYTIEFYEKELGKKDWVDLGLYFPDYQTAVSNLTENWLEDDVEKIRITKHYFADGAAKQEKELWIETDRQLNVLSLGEKDCLSDSEIDTAITFEGMWFPFPTPFHRGDILVNQRNPESPIVLQDISVWGQEELLRNRFSEDDPFVKNAEKRLERCQRYGDTSDMNYCAYYLSADRTGEYHLCSEVFWSYLDLERYEKPLEGEAKILSVAAGGIQPDRQKRADIELVCNAVRLFIQEEQCRKLRKWMEEIYTKESLEALGMVKKCMGDKRYEDGERNI
;
A
#
# COMPACT_ATOMS: atom_id res chain seq x y z
N MET A 1 31.32 -33.25 -23.14
CA MET A 1 30.29 -32.23 -23.45
C MET A 1 29.72 -31.72 -22.14
N GLN A 2 30.18 -30.56 -21.67
CA GLN A 2 29.61 -29.90 -20.50
C GLN A 2 28.25 -29.31 -20.90
N GLN A 3 27.19 -29.73 -20.21
CA GLN A 3 25.89 -29.07 -20.29
C GLN A 3 26.09 -27.64 -19.77
N LYS A 4 25.96 -26.65 -20.66
CA LYS A 4 25.71 -25.26 -20.26
C LYS A 4 24.40 -25.25 -19.48
N VAL A 5 24.51 -25.24 -18.16
CA VAL A 5 23.42 -24.83 -17.28
C VAL A 5 23.07 -23.41 -17.74
N GLY A 6 21.94 -23.26 -18.43
CA GLY A 6 21.41 -21.96 -18.77
C GLY A 6 21.24 -21.18 -17.48
N ARG A 7 22.10 -20.19 -17.25
CA ARG A 7 22.04 -19.30 -16.10
C ARG A 7 20.67 -18.62 -16.17
N ARG A 8 19.76 -19.02 -15.27
CA ARG A 8 18.41 -18.47 -15.20
C ARG A 8 18.57 -16.98 -14.90
N ARG A 9 18.35 -16.13 -15.91
CA ARG A 9 18.47 -14.66 -15.77
C ARG A 9 17.53 -14.22 -14.65
N MET A 10 18.05 -13.44 -13.68
CA MET A 10 17.26 -12.84 -12.62
C MET A 10 15.94 -12.26 -13.14
N ASN A 11 14.83 -12.64 -12.52
CA ASN A 11 13.52 -12.10 -12.86
C ASN A 11 13.18 -10.92 -11.93
N ILE A 12 13.63 -9.71 -12.27
CA ILE A 12 13.37 -8.50 -11.47
C ILE A 12 11.88 -8.25 -11.27
N PHE A 13 11.04 -8.60 -12.25
CA PHE A 13 9.59 -8.43 -12.17
C PHE A 13 8.96 -9.09 -10.94
N ARG A 14 9.56 -10.16 -10.38
CA ARG A 14 9.01 -10.82 -9.18
C ARG A 14 8.99 -9.93 -7.93
N PHE A 15 9.82 -8.89 -7.90
CA PHE A 15 9.96 -7.96 -6.78
C PHE A 15 8.97 -6.78 -6.84
N ILE A 16 8.24 -6.62 -7.94
CA ILE A 16 7.21 -5.59 -8.06
C ILE A 16 5.97 -6.07 -7.32
N ASN A 17 5.56 -5.34 -6.29
CA ASN A 17 4.41 -5.70 -5.45
C ASN A 17 3.12 -5.80 -6.28
N SER A 18 2.81 -4.76 -7.06
CA SER A 18 1.65 -4.71 -7.96
C SER A 18 1.75 -5.69 -9.13
N LYS A 19 0.75 -6.57 -9.27
CA LYS A 19 0.53 -7.47 -10.40
C LYS A 19 0.34 -6.69 -11.70
N ASP A 20 -0.48 -5.64 -11.70
CA ASP A 20 -0.75 -4.86 -12.92
C ASP A 20 0.50 -4.16 -13.44
N ILE A 21 1.26 -3.49 -12.56
CA ILE A 21 2.53 -2.85 -12.94
C ILE A 21 3.54 -3.91 -13.40
N ARG A 22 3.59 -5.05 -12.70
CA ARG A 22 4.47 -6.17 -13.05
C ARG A 22 4.18 -6.73 -14.43
N GLU A 23 2.92 -6.96 -14.76
CA GLU A 23 2.48 -7.47 -16.06
C GLU A 23 2.74 -6.44 -17.15
N TYR A 24 2.40 -5.18 -16.91
CA TYR A 24 2.64 -4.08 -17.84
C TYR A 24 4.12 -3.89 -18.19
N LEU A 25 4.99 -3.82 -17.19
CA LEU A 25 6.43 -3.67 -17.44
C LEU A 25 7.02 -4.92 -18.14
N ARG A 26 6.44 -6.10 -17.93
CA ARG A 26 6.83 -7.33 -18.64
C ARG A 26 6.41 -7.27 -20.10
N GLU A 27 5.21 -6.80 -20.40
CA GLU A 27 4.72 -6.59 -21.78
C GLU A 27 5.57 -5.58 -22.53
N LEU A 28 5.95 -4.48 -21.87
CA LEU A 28 6.89 -3.49 -22.41
C LEU A 28 8.32 -4.02 -22.57
N GLN A 29 8.62 -5.22 -22.06
CA GLN A 29 9.96 -5.79 -21.98
C GLN A 29 10.96 -4.80 -21.35
N HIS A 30 10.52 -4.09 -20.32
CA HIS A 30 11.27 -3.01 -19.69
C HIS A 30 12.66 -3.49 -19.25
N GLN A 31 13.70 -2.74 -19.65
CA GLN A 31 15.08 -3.04 -19.29
C GLN A 31 15.49 -2.18 -18.09
N PHE A 32 15.57 -2.79 -16.93
CA PHE A 32 15.99 -2.12 -15.71
C PHE A 32 17.49 -1.82 -15.71
N THR A 33 17.84 -0.59 -15.33
CA THR A 33 19.19 -0.22 -14.90
C THR A 33 19.54 -0.89 -13.57
N VAL A 34 20.84 -0.86 -13.19
CA VAL A 34 21.29 -1.40 -11.89
C VAL A 34 20.57 -0.75 -10.71
N PRO A 35 20.46 0.60 -10.62
CA PRO A 35 19.75 1.23 -9.53
C PRO A 35 18.26 0.90 -9.48
N GLU A 36 17.57 0.89 -10.62
CA GLU A 36 16.15 0.53 -10.69
C GLU A 36 15.89 -0.90 -10.22
N ALA A 37 16.71 -1.86 -10.70
CA ALA A 37 16.60 -3.26 -10.31
C ALA A 37 16.81 -3.45 -8.82
N ALA A 38 17.84 -2.82 -8.25
CA ALA A 38 18.12 -2.89 -6.83
C ALA A 38 17.04 -2.22 -5.97
N PHE A 39 16.52 -1.08 -6.44
CA PHE A 39 15.47 -0.33 -5.78
C PHE A 39 14.15 -1.12 -5.73
N LEU A 40 13.76 -1.80 -6.81
CA LEU A 40 12.57 -2.66 -6.80
C LEU A 40 12.71 -3.83 -5.82
N ILE A 41 13.91 -4.41 -5.68
CA ILE A 41 14.19 -5.44 -4.66
C ILE A 41 14.03 -4.87 -3.25
N TYR A 42 14.49 -3.65 -3.01
CA TYR A 42 14.31 -2.94 -1.74
C TYR A 42 12.82 -2.69 -1.44
N MET A 43 12.05 -2.18 -2.41
CA MET A 43 10.62 -1.87 -2.29
C MET A 43 9.71 -3.11 -2.18
N SER A 44 10.22 -4.30 -2.51
CA SER A 44 9.48 -5.56 -2.41
C SER A 44 9.12 -5.87 -0.96
N ARG A 45 7.84 -6.14 -0.69
CA ARG A 45 7.34 -6.38 0.67
C ARG A 45 7.09 -7.83 1.02
N THR A 46 6.97 -8.69 0.01
CA THR A 46 6.54 -10.07 0.18
C THR A 46 7.66 -11.07 -0.05
N VAL A 47 8.73 -10.66 -0.73
CA VAL A 47 9.90 -11.52 -0.96
C VAL A 47 10.79 -11.56 0.29
N PRO A 48 11.18 -12.75 0.78
CA PRO A 48 12.10 -12.87 1.91
C PRO A 48 13.43 -12.15 1.72
N LEU A 49 13.96 -11.56 2.79
CA LEU A 49 15.21 -10.81 2.84
C LEU A 49 16.41 -11.63 2.35
N LYS A 50 16.42 -12.94 2.62
CA LYS A 50 17.44 -13.85 2.08
C LYS A 50 17.43 -13.86 0.55
N GLU A 51 16.26 -13.94 -0.07
CA GLU A 51 16.14 -13.89 -1.53
C GLU A 51 16.47 -12.50 -2.09
N LYS A 52 16.23 -11.43 -1.33
CA LYS A 52 16.69 -10.08 -1.67
C LYS A 52 18.22 -10.00 -1.70
N PHE A 53 18.91 -10.59 -0.71
CA PHE A 53 20.38 -10.69 -0.70
C PHE A 53 20.91 -11.44 -1.92
N ASP A 54 20.31 -12.58 -2.26
CA ASP A 54 20.70 -13.34 -3.44
C ASP A 54 20.52 -12.53 -4.73
N ALA A 55 19.44 -11.74 -4.82
CA ALA A 55 19.17 -10.90 -5.99
C ALA A 55 20.12 -9.69 -6.10
N TRP A 56 20.41 -8.97 -5.01
CA TRP A 56 21.42 -7.91 -5.03
C TRP A 56 22.81 -8.47 -5.35
N GLN A 57 23.15 -9.66 -4.85
CA GLN A 57 24.39 -10.33 -5.21
C GLN A 57 24.43 -10.74 -6.69
N GLU A 58 23.29 -11.15 -7.27
CA GLU A 58 23.18 -11.43 -8.70
C GLU A 58 23.35 -10.16 -9.54
N ILE A 59 22.79 -9.02 -9.13
CA ILE A 59 23.04 -7.70 -9.75
C ILE A 59 24.55 -7.44 -9.84
N ILE A 60 25.25 -7.51 -8.70
CA ILE A 60 26.71 -7.29 -8.63
C ILE A 60 27.48 -8.21 -9.58
N ASN A 61 27.01 -9.45 -9.75
CA ASN A 61 27.69 -10.48 -10.54
C ASN A 61 27.38 -10.44 -12.04
N THR A 62 26.31 -9.76 -12.46
CA THR A 62 25.76 -9.91 -13.83
C THR A 62 25.49 -8.60 -14.54
N MET A 63 25.34 -7.49 -13.81
CA MET A 63 25.10 -6.17 -14.37
C MET A 63 26.37 -5.30 -14.23
N PRO A 64 26.60 -4.32 -15.12
CA PRO A 64 27.75 -3.42 -15.01
C PRO A 64 27.58 -2.44 -13.85
N ASP A 65 28.66 -2.19 -13.11
CA ASP A 65 28.67 -1.19 -12.05
C ASP A 65 28.44 0.23 -12.62
N CYS A 66 27.91 1.12 -11.79
CA CYS A 66 27.64 2.51 -12.14
C CYS A 66 27.80 3.43 -10.93
N SER A 67 27.93 4.73 -11.18
CA SER A 67 27.88 5.75 -10.15
C SER A 67 26.51 6.42 -10.10
N LEU A 68 26.12 6.93 -8.93
CA LEU A 68 25.03 7.89 -8.77
C LEU A 68 25.54 9.16 -8.11
N GLU A 69 25.06 10.30 -8.62
CA GLU A 69 25.38 11.61 -8.06
C GLU A 69 24.68 11.81 -6.70
N GLU A 70 25.18 12.77 -5.94
CA GLU A 70 24.56 13.21 -4.69
C GLU A 70 23.15 13.76 -4.94
N ARG A 71 22.25 13.46 -4.00
CA ARG A 71 20.88 14.00 -3.92
C ARG A 71 20.65 14.56 -2.52
N PRO A 72 19.62 15.38 -2.29
CA PRO A 72 19.36 15.99 -0.97
C PRO A 72 19.35 14.99 0.20
N ASN A 73 18.84 13.78 -0.03
CA ASN A 73 18.71 12.72 0.98
C ASN A 73 19.59 11.50 0.68
N MET A 74 20.64 11.65 -0.15
CA MET A 74 21.52 10.55 -0.55
C MET A 74 22.91 11.05 -0.90
N LYS A 75 23.95 10.54 -0.24
CA LYS A 75 25.35 10.84 -0.62
C LYS A 75 25.65 10.28 -2.01
N ALA A 76 26.60 10.91 -2.70
CA ALA A 76 27.10 10.36 -3.97
C ALA A 76 27.60 8.92 -3.79
N LEU A 77 27.28 8.06 -4.75
CA LEU A 77 27.69 6.66 -4.78
C LEU A 77 28.65 6.47 -5.96
N PRO A 78 29.99 6.49 -5.76
CA PRO A 78 30.94 6.27 -6.84
C PRO A 78 30.84 4.86 -7.45
N SER A 79 30.40 3.88 -6.66
CA SER A 79 30.16 2.50 -7.08
C SER A 79 28.87 2.01 -6.43
N PHE A 80 27.86 1.77 -7.25
CA PHE A 80 26.58 1.22 -6.79
C PHE A 80 26.75 -0.22 -6.30
N HIS A 81 27.67 -0.99 -6.91
CA HIS A 81 28.02 -2.32 -6.43
C HIS A 81 28.63 -2.30 -5.02
N GLN A 82 29.47 -1.30 -4.71
CA GLN A 82 30.03 -1.16 -3.37
C GLN A 82 28.92 -0.82 -2.36
N PHE A 83 28.05 0.14 -2.69
CA PHE A 83 26.86 0.43 -1.89
C PHE A 83 26.03 -0.83 -1.59
N LEU A 84 25.72 -1.66 -2.59
CA LEU A 84 24.95 -2.89 -2.37
C LEU A 84 25.65 -3.87 -1.42
N LYS A 85 26.98 -3.99 -1.51
CA LYS A 85 27.75 -4.82 -0.57
C LYS A 85 27.65 -4.29 0.85
N ASP A 86 27.80 -2.98 1.03
CA ASP A 86 27.77 -2.33 2.33
C ASP A 86 26.37 -2.41 2.94
N TYR A 87 25.33 -2.15 2.15
CA TYR A 87 23.93 -2.31 2.57
C TYR A 87 23.62 -3.75 2.99
N MET A 88 24.01 -4.75 2.20
CA MET A 88 23.83 -6.16 2.57
C MET A 88 24.63 -6.53 3.83
N ALA A 89 25.84 -6.01 3.99
CA ALA A 89 26.66 -6.26 5.18
C ALA A 89 26.01 -5.67 6.44
N LEU A 90 25.46 -4.45 6.34
CA LEU A 90 24.71 -3.80 7.40
C LEU A 90 23.46 -4.60 7.79
N GLN A 91 22.64 -4.99 6.81
CA GLN A 91 21.44 -5.79 7.05
C GLN A 91 21.80 -7.14 7.72
N LYS A 92 22.89 -7.80 7.30
CA LYS A 92 23.39 -9.04 7.95
C LYS A 92 23.88 -8.79 9.36
N LYS A 93 24.57 -7.67 9.62
CA LYS A 93 25.00 -7.26 10.97
C LYS A 93 23.78 -7.07 11.88
N MET A 94 22.77 -6.34 11.43
CA MET A 94 21.53 -6.12 12.18
C MET A 94 20.81 -7.43 12.49
N LEU A 95 20.68 -8.32 11.49
CA LEU A 95 20.06 -9.63 11.67
C LEU A 95 20.82 -10.49 12.68
N ALA A 96 22.15 -10.49 12.62
CA ALA A 96 22.98 -11.19 13.60
C ALA A 96 22.82 -10.61 15.01
N GLY A 97 22.81 -9.28 15.13
CA GLY A 97 22.58 -8.57 16.39
C GLY A 97 21.19 -8.84 16.99
N PHE A 98 20.17 -8.96 16.15
CA PHE A 98 18.82 -9.34 16.59
C PHE A 98 18.83 -10.73 17.26
N TYR A 99 19.41 -11.74 16.61
CA TYR A 99 19.45 -13.11 17.16
C TYR A 99 20.52 -13.34 18.24
N GLN A 100 21.42 -12.39 18.47
CA GLN A 100 22.44 -12.51 19.51
C GLN A 100 21.81 -12.57 20.90
N GLN A 101 22.23 -13.55 21.71
CA GLN A 101 21.79 -13.66 23.11
C GLN A 101 22.41 -12.55 23.95
N GLU A 102 21.57 -11.64 24.43
CA GLU A 102 21.94 -10.49 25.25
C GLU A 102 20.82 -10.21 26.25
N LYS A 103 21.10 -9.36 27.25
CA LYS A 103 20.07 -8.90 28.18
C LYS A 103 19.12 -7.96 27.43
N ALA A 104 17.98 -8.49 27.00
CA ALA A 104 16.95 -7.80 26.22
C ALA A 104 15.57 -8.39 26.55
N VAL A 105 14.52 -7.76 26.03
CA VAL A 105 13.14 -8.26 26.10
C VAL A 105 12.55 -8.25 24.69
N TYR A 106 11.72 -9.23 24.37
CA TYR A 106 11.08 -9.35 23.06
C TYR A 106 9.57 -9.11 23.18
N THR A 107 9.00 -8.44 22.20
CA THR A 107 7.56 -8.18 22.04
C THR A 107 7.13 -8.59 20.63
N ILE A 108 5.83 -8.80 20.44
CA ILE A 108 5.26 -9.27 19.18
C ILE A 108 4.07 -8.38 18.82
N GLU A 109 4.05 -7.91 17.58
CA GLU A 109 2.93 -7.17 17.01
C GLU A 109 2.41 -7.92 15.77
N PHE A 110 1.10 -7.98 15.62
CA PHE A 110 0.43 -8.55 14.44
C PHE A 110 -0.08 -7.44 13.54
N TYR A 111 0.05 -7.63 12.23
CA TYR A 111 -0.59 -6.76 11.28
C TYR A 111 -2.01 -7.27 10.99
N GLU A 112 -2.97 -6.76 11.76
CA GLU A 112 -4.33 -7.27 11.80
C GLU A 112 -5.36 -6.18 11.48
N LYS A 113 -6.56 -6.64 11.13
CA LYS A 113 -7.71 -5.78 10.85
C LYS A 113 -8.58 -5.66 12.09
N GLU A 114 -8.31 -4.68 12.94
CA GLU A 114 -9.26 -4.29 13.99
C GLU A 114 -10.22 -3.21 13.48
N LEU A 115 -11.53 -3.45 13.66
CA LEU A 115 -12.59 -2.46 13.39
C LEU A 115 -12.54 -1.80 11.99
N GLY A 116 -12.06 -2.54 10.98
CA GLY A 116 -12.01 -2.07 9.60
C GLY A 116 -10.76 -1.24 9.24
N LYS A 117 -9.80 -1.09 10.15
CA LYS A 117 -8.48 -0.51 9.88
C LYS A 117 -7.40 -1.59 10.07
N LYS A 118 -6.43 -1.64 9.15
CA LYS A 118 -5.24 -2.47 9.34
C LYS A 118 -4.20 -1.67 10.11
N ASP A 119 -3.77 -2.19 11.24
CA ASP A 119 -2.70 -1.59 12.04
C ASP A 119 -1.87 -2.68 12.73
N TRP A 120 -0.76 -2.27 13.33
CA TRP A 120 0.02 -3.13 14.21
C TRP A 120 -0.67 -3.21 15.58
N VAL A 121 -0.99 -4.43 15.98
CA VAL A 121 -1.63 -4.73 17.27
C VAL A 121 -0.61 -5.45 18.15
N ASP A 122 -0.25 -4.81 19.27
CA ASP A 122 0.66 -5.37 20.26
C ASP A 122 -0.01 -6.52 21.02
N LEU A 123 0.68 -7.67 21.10
CA LEU A 123 0.26 -8.82 21.87
C LEU A 123 0.18 -8.55 23.39
N GLY A 124 0.86 -7.52 23.87
CA GLY A 124 0.91 -7.13 25.28
C GLY A 124 1.75 -8.07 26.15
N LEU A 125 2.55 -8.95 25.52
CA LEU A 125 3.40 -9.93 26.20
C LEU A 125 4.88 -9.62 25.99
N TYR A 126 5.66 -9.91 27.04
CA TYR A 126 7.09 -9.65 27.09
C TYR A 126 7.84 -10.97 27.31
N PHE A 127 8.79 -11.25 26.43
CA PHE A 127 9.52 -12.50 26.42
C PHE A 127 11.02 -12.28 26.71
N PRO A 128 11.66 -13.18 27.47
CA PRO A 128 13.08 -13.03 27.84
C PRO A 128 14.03 -13.31 26.67
N ASP A 129 13.57 -14.02 25.64
CA ASP A 129 14.36 -14.40 24.48
C ASP A 129 13.48 -14.68 23.26
N TYR A 130 14.10 -14.67 22.08
CA TYR A 130 13.44 -14.91 20.79
C TYR A 130 12.76 -16.28 20.70
N GLN A 131 13.38 -17.33 21.25
CA GLN A 131 12.85 -18.69 21.14
C GLN A 131 11.55 -18.83 21.94
N THR A 132 11.52 -18.27 23.16
CA THR A 132 10.32 -18.22 23.99
C THR A 132 9.21 -17.40 23.32
N ALA A 133 9.55 -16.26 22.72
CA ALA A 133 8.60 -15.43 21.97
C ALA A 133 7.97 -16.21 20.80
N VAL A 134 8.79 -16.85 19.97
CA VAL A 134 8.33 -17.62 18.81
C VAL A 134 7.54 -18.86 19.23
N SER A 135 7.97 -19.59 20.26
CA SER A 135 7.21 -20.74 20.76
C SER A 135 5.81 -20.30 21.19
N ASN A 136 5.69 -19.21 21.97
CA ASN A 136 4.40 -18.70 22.40
C ASN A 136 3.51 -18.28 21.22
N LEU A 137 4.08 -17.56 20.25
CA LEU A 137 3.43 -17.16 19.01
C LEU A 137 2.87 -18.38 18.25
N THR A 138 3.71 -19.37 17.99
CA THR A 138 3.33 -20.56 17.20
C THR A 138 2.28 -21.44 17.88
N GLU A 139 2.30 -21.50 19.22
CA GLU A 139 1.38 -22.35 19.98
C GLU A 139 0.02 -21.70 20.24
N ASN A 140 -0.05 -20.38 20.34
CA ASN A 140 -1.23 -19.69 20.87
C ASN A 140 -1.86 -18.65 19.94
N TRP A 141 -1.12 -18.11 18.98
CA TRP A 141 -1.54 -16.88 18.27
C TRP A 141 -1.40 -16.93 16.75
N LEU A 142 -0.72 -17.94 16.19
CA LEU A 142 -0.46 -18.01 14.74
C LEU A 142 -1.67 -18.54 13.96
N GLU A 143 -2.75 -17.73 13.93
CA GLU A 143 -3.99 -18.01 13.23
C GLU A 143 -3.85 -17.91 11.69
N ASP A 144 -4.92 -18.30 10.97
CA ASP A 144 -4.87 -18.43 9.52
C ASP A 144 -4.83 -17.12 8.74
N ASP A 145 -5.30 -16.04 9.35
CA ASP A 145 -5.47 -14.70 8.80
C ASP A 145 -4.35 -13.72 9.13
N VAL A 146 -3.35 -14.14 9.92
CA VAL A 146 -2.15 -13.33 10.21
C VAL A 146 -1.35 -13.09 8.93
N GLU A 147 -1.33 -11.84 8.46
CA GLU A 147 -0.62 -11.46 7.23
C GLU A 147 0.88 -11.22 7.46
N LYS A 148 1.21 -10.51 8.54
CA LYS A 148 2.59 -10.15 8.91
C LYS A 148 2.75 -10.09 10.41
N ILE A 149 3.97 -10.38 10.86
CA ILE A 149 4.34 -10.40 12.27
C ILE A 149 5.58 -9.56 12.43
N ARG A 150 5.57 -8.64 13.39
CA ARG A 150 6.77 -7.92 13.82
C ARG A 150 7.21 -8.47 15.16
N ILE A 151 8.49 -8.78 15.27
CA ILE A 151 9.11 -9.18 16.53
C ILE A 151 10.17 -8.14 16.86
N THR A 152 9.99 -7.45 17.97
CA THR A 152 10.87 -6.34 18.40
C THR A 152 11.67 -6.76 19.61
N LYS A 153 13.00 -6.60 19.51
CA LYS A 153 13.98 -6.76 20.57
C LYS A 153 14.28 -5.41 21.20
N HIS A 154 13.92 -5.27 22.46
CA HIS A 154 14.11 -4.10 23.30
C HIS A 154 15.34 -4.26 24.18
N TYR A 155 16.24 -3.28 24.13
CA TYR A 155 17.44 -3.28 24.95
C TYR A 155 17.20 -2.53 26.26
N PHE A 156 17.78 -3.02 27.36
CA PHE A 156 17.75 -2.27 28.62
C PHE A 156 18.69 -1.06 28.55
N ALA A 157 18.23 0.07 29.09
CA ALA A 157 19.08 1.24 29.26
C ALA A 157 20.29 0.91 30.16
N ASP A 158 21.47 1.33 29.74
CA ASP A 158 22.73 1.14 30.45
C ASP A 158 23.06 2.33 31.38
N GLY A 159 22.05 2.89 32.05
CA GLY A 159 22.21 3.95 33.06
C GLY A 159 22.79 5.30 32.57
N ALA A 160 23.42 5.35 31.40
CA ALA A 160 24.02 6.52 30.76
C ALA A 160 23.31 6.90 29.45
N ALA A 161 22.74 5.93 28.73
CA ALA A 161 21.90 6.20 27.56
C ALA A 161 20.52 6.71 27.96
N LYS A 162 20.11 7.86 27.40
CA LYS A 162 18.76 8.43 27.53
C LYS A 162 17.79 7.95 26.43
N GLN A 163 18.24 7.03 25.59
CA GLN A 163 17.55 6.63 24.37
C GLN A 163 17.15 5.17 24.43
N GLU A 164 15.92 4.92 23.97
CA GLU A 164 15.35 3.60 23.83
C GLU A 164 15.92 2.93 22.58
N LYS A 165 16.60 1.80 22.78
CA LYS A 165 17.24 1.06 21.69
C LYS A 165 16.40 -0.15 21.33
N GLU A 166 16.09 -0.29 20.05
CA GLU A 166 15.25 -1.36 19.54
C GLU A 166 15.79 -1.89 18.21
N LEU A 167 15.69 -3.21 18.02
CA LEU A 167 15.83 -3.86 16.71
C LEU A 167 14.58 -4.68 16.45
N TRP A 168 14.01 -4.61 15.25
CA TRP A 168 12.88 -5.47 14.91
C TRP A 168 13.06 -6.15 13.56
N ILE A 169 12.40 -7.29 13.44
CA ILE A 169 12.21 -8.00 12.18
C ILE A 169 10.72 -7.99 11.84
N GLU A 170 10.39 -7.76 10.58
CA GLU A 170 9.06 -8.10 10.06
C GLU A 170 9.17 -9.40 9.28
N THR A 171 8.20 -10.28 9.49
CA THR A 171 8.18 -11.63 8.92
C THR A 171 6.85 -11.93 8.26
N ASP A 172 6.86 -12.87 7.32
CA ASP A 172 5.64 -13.52 6.90
C ASP A 172 5.15 -14.52 7.98
N ARG A 173 3.99 -15.13 7.75
CA ARG A 173 3.43 -16.12 8.66
C ARG A 173 4.34 -17.34 8.89
N GLN A 174 5.21 -17.67 7.94
CA GLN A 174 6.17 -18.77 8.06
C GLN A 174 7.48 -18.34 8.76
N LEU A 175 7.50 -17.12 9.33
CA LEU A 175 8.65 -16.52 10.00
C LEU A 175 9.85 -16.28 9.07
N ASN A 176 9.63 -16.22 7.76
CA ASN A 176 10.66 -15.72 6.86
C ASN A 176 10.78 -14.21 7.03
N VAL A 177 11.99 -13.74 7.34
CA VAL A 177 12.26 -12.30 7.49
C VAL A 177 12.05 -11.59 6.15
N LEU A 178 11.22 -10.54 6.15
CA LEU A 178 10.88 -9.71 4.98
C LEU A 178 11.66 -8.39 4.98
N SER A 179 11.84 -7.79 6.17
CA SER A 179 12.55 -6.53 6.39
C SER A 179 13.08 -6.44 7.83
N LEU A 180 13.99 -5.49 8.04
CA LEU A 180 14.58 -5.13 9.32
C LEU A 180 14.33 -3.66 9.59
N GLY A 181 14.24 -3.29 10.86
CA GLY A 181 14.31 -1.91 11.28
C GLY A 181 14.96 -1.76 12.65
N GLU A 182 15.22 -0.52 13.01
CA GLU A 182 15.98 -0.18 14.20
C GLU A 182 15.61 1.19 14.75
N LYS A 183 15.94 1.39 16.02
CA LYS A 183 15.91 2.68 16.70
C LYS A 183 17.15 2.79 17.58
N ASP A 184 17.91 3.86 17.36
CA ASP A 184 19.12 4.22 18.11
C ASP A 184 20.16 3.07 18.24
N CYS A 185 20.19 2.15 17.27
CA CYS A 185 21.12 1.00 17.22
C CYS A 185 22.24 1.15 16.19
N LEU A 186 22.13 2.11 15.27
CA LEU A 186 23.10 2.35 14.21
C LEU A 186 23.98 3.59 14.50
N SER A 187 25.22 3.55 14.00
CA SER A 187 26.05 4.76 13.91
C SER A 187 25.62 5.67 12.77
N ASP A 188 26.01 6.95 12.78
CA ASP A 188 25.66 7.91 11.72
C ASP A 188 25.96 7.39 10.30
N SER A 189 27.11 6.75 10.08
CA SER A 189 27.47 6.20 8.77
C SER A 189 26.63 4.98 8.36
N GLU A 190 26.14 4.22 9.34
CA GLU A 190 25.26 3.09 9.10
C GLU A 190 23.83 3.58 8.80
N ILE A 191 23.38 4.63 9.48
CA ILE A 191 22.12 5.33 9.16
C ILE A 191 22.16 5.83 7.72
N ASP A 192 23.23 6.52 7.32
CA ASP A 192 23.42 6.98 5.94
C ASP A 192 23.25 5.82 4.93
N THR A 193 23.82 4.66 5.24
CA THR A 193 23.72 3.46 4.39
C THR A 193 22.30 2.89 4.38
N ALA A 194 21.64 2.83 5.54
CA ALA A 194 20.30 2.28 5.70
C ALA A 194 19.24 3.07 4.92
N ILE A 195 19.32 4.40 4.92
CA ILE A 195 18.36 5.30 4.27
C ILE A 195 18.71 5.63 2.81
N THR A 196 19.85 5.16 2.29
CA THR A 196 20.33 5.51 0.93
C THR A 196 19.29 5.18 -0.16
N PHE A 197 18.57 4.06 -0.05
CA PHE A 197 17.49 3.74 -0.99
C PHE A 197 16.30 4.71 -0.91
N GLU A 198 16.01 5.25 0.28
CA GLU A 198 14.90 6.20 0.49
C GLU A 198 15.16 7.52 -0.22
N GLY A 199 16.43 7.89 -0.41
CA GLY A 199 16.87 9.05 -1.18
C GLY A 199 16.85 8.86 -2.71
N MET A 200 16.38 7.72 -3.22
CA MET A 200 16.29 7.45 -4.66
C MET A 200 14.87 7.71 -5.21
N TRP A 201 14.79 8.05 -6.49
CA TRP A 201 13.53 8.24 -7.22
C TRP A 201 13.65 7.72 -8.65
N PHE A 202 12.64 6.99 -9.11
CA PHE A 202 12.59 6.41 -10.45
C PHE A 202 11.18 6.53 -11.07
N PRO A 203 11.05 6.95 -12.35
CA PRO A 203 9.76 7.09 -13.02
C PRO A 203 9.32 5.79 -13.71
N PHE A 204 8.95 4.76 -12.93
CA PHE A 204 8.47 3.51 -13.49
C PHE A 204 7.14 3.69 -14.25
N PRO A 205 7.04 3.23 -15.51
CA PRO A 205 5.78 3.25 -16.26
C PRO A 205 4.67 2.45 -15.56
N THR A 206 3.43 2.92 -15.67
CA THR A 206 2.25 2.27 -15.08
C THR A 206 1.13 2.08 -16.12
N PRO A 207 0.26 1.07 -15.96
CA PRO A 207 -0.84 0.78 -16.89
C PRO A 207 -2.14 1.55 -16.57
N PHE A 208 -2.08 2.54 -15.70
CA PHE A 208 -3.26 3.16 -15.12
C PHE A 208 -3.62 4.46 -15.84
N HIS A 209 -4.91 4.79 -15.82
CA HIS A 209 -5.46 6.02 -16.36
C HIS A 209 -6.26 6.76 -15.29
N ARG A 210 -6.38 8.08 -15.45
CA ARG A 210 -7.25 8.91 -14.63
C ARG A 210 -8.68 8.38 -14.65
N GLY A 211 -9.28 8.24 -13.49
CA GLY A 211 -10.61 7.67 -13.31
C GLY A 211 -10.62 6.15 -13.12
N ASP A 212 -9.47 5.46 -13.25
CA ASP A 212 -9.39 4.05 -12.87
C ASP A 212 -9.72 3.88 -11.39
N ILE A 213 -10.50 2.85 -11.08
CA ILE A 213 -10.79 2.44 -9.71
C ILE A 213 -9.71 1.45 -9.30
N LEU A 214 -8.87 1.88 -8.38
CA LEU A 214 -7.68 1.17 -7.93
C LEU A 214 -7.77 0.87 -6.44
N VAL A 215 -6.79 0.13 -5.97
CA VAL A 215 -6.53 -0.05 -4.56
C VAL A 215 -5.03 0.00 -4.30
N ASN A 216 -4.65 0.48 -3.13
CA ASN A 216 -3.29 0.32 -2.65
C ASN A 216 -3.20 -1.02 -1.93
N GLN A 217 -2.25 -1.88 -2.32
CA GLN A 217 -2.07 -3.19 -1.68
C GLN A 217 -1.81 -3.13 -0.17
N ARG A 218 -1.39 -1.99 0.39
CA ARG A 218 -1.32 -1.80 1.86
C ARG A 218 -2.69 -1.81 2.52
N ASN A 219 -3.72 -1.42 1.77
CA ASN A 219 -5.10 -1.34 2.23
C ASN A 219 -6.06 -1.84 1.13
N PRO A 220 -6.09 -3.16 0.86
CA PRO A 220 -6.82 -3.79 -0.26
C PRO A 220 -8.35 -3.66 -0.17
N GLU A 221 -8.89 -3.19 0.96
CA GLU A 221 -10.32 -3.03 1.18
C GLU A 221 -10.80 -1.58 0.98
N SER A 222 -9.89 -0.64 0.72
CA SER A 222 -10.22 0.77 0.52
C SER A 222 -9.99 1.17 -0.93
N PRO A 223 -10.97 0.94 -1.83
CA PRO A 223 -10.85 1.37 -3.21
C PRO A 223 -10.74 2.90 -3.30
N ILE A 224 -10.08 3.34 -4.36
CA ILE A 224 -9.82 4.74 -4.66
C ILE A 224 -10.09 5.00 -6.14
N VAL A 225 -10.28 6.26 -6.51
CA VAL A 225 -10.33 6.70 -7.92
C VAL A 225 -9.08 7.50 -8.24
N LEU A 226 -8.25 6.99 -9.14
CA LEU A 226 -6.98 7.63 -9.51
C LEU A 226 -7.23 8.97 -10.20
N GLN A 227 -6.55 10.03 -9.75
CA GLN A 227 -6.54 11.33 -10.42
C GLN A 227 -5.29 11.51 -11.29
N ASP A 228 -4.12 11.32 -10.69
CA ASP A 228 -2.83 11.41 -11.36
C ASP A 228 -1.74 10.65 -10.59
N ILE A 229 -0.64 10.38 -11.29
CA ILE A 229 0.58 9.81 -10.72
C ILE A 229 1.71 10.81 -10.95
N SER A 230 2.54 11.04 -9.92
CA SER A 230 3.59 12.06 -9.97
C SER A 230 4.61 11.83 -11.09
N VAL A 231 4.79 10.60 -11.56
CA VAL A 231 5.74 10.28 -12.63
C VAL A 231 5.18 10.50 -14.05
N TRP A 232 3.92 10.94 -14.18
CA TRP A 232 3.34 11.26 -15.49
C TRP A 232 3.94 12.56 -16.05
N GLY A 233 4.56 12.41 -17.23
CA GLY A 233 5.01 13.52 -18.07
C GLY A 233 3.86 14.18 -18.84
N GLN A 234 4.20 15.19 -19.63
CA GLN A 234 3.21 15.99 -20.36
C GLN A 234 2.34 15.12 -21.28
N GLU A 235 2.96 14.20 -22.02
CA GLU A 235 2.24 13.33 -22.95
C GLU A 235 1.20 12.46 -22.22
N GLU A 236 1.58 11.88 -21.09
CA GLU A 236 0.69 11.00 -20.32
C GLU A 236 -0.45 11.78 -19.67
N LEU A 237 -0.19 13.00 -19.17
CA LEU A 237 -1.24 13.88 -18.67
C LEU A 237 -2.24 14.27 -19.78
N LEU A 238 -1.78 14.52 -21.00
CA LEU A 238 -2.65 14.83 -22.14
C LEU A 238 -3.48 13.62 -22.58
N ARG A 239 -2.90 12.41 -22.57
CA ARG A 239 -3.64 11.14 -22.78
C ARG A 239 -4.74 10.98 -21.73
N ASN A 240 -4.46 11.39 -20.49
CA ASN A 240 -5.42 11.44 -19.37
C ASN A 240 -6.32 12.70 -19.37
N ARG A 241 -6.35 13.43 -20.50
CA ARG A 241 -7.26 14.56 -20.79
C ARG A 241 -7.18 15.72 -19.81
N PHE A 242 -6.01 15.95 -19.20
CA PHE A 242 -5.73 17.23 -18.59
C PHE A 242 -5.68 18.32 -19.67
N SER A 243 -5.99 19.57 -19.29
CA SER A 243 -5.96 20.68 -20.22
C SER A 243 -4.52 21.02 -20.60
N GLU A 244 -4.25 21.24 -21.88
CA GLU A 244 -2.96 21.77 -22.34
C GLU A 244 -2.63 23.11 -21.68
N ASP A 245 -3.67 23.87 -21.28
CA ASP A 245 -3.50 25.14 -20.62
C ASP A 245 -3.20 25.06 -19.13
N ASP A 246 -3.37 23.89 -18.52
CA ASP A 246 -3.13 23.65 -17.11
C ASP A 246 -1.64 23.85 -16.78
N PRO A 247 -1.30 24.73 -15.81
CA PRO A 247 0.07 24.89 -15.34
C PRO A 247 0.73 23.57 -14.90
N PHE A 248 -0.04 22.60 -14.40
CA PHE A 248 0.47 21.27 -14.04
C PHE A 248 0.99 20.51 -15.25
N VAL A 249 0.26 20.56 -16.38
CA VAL A 249 0.67 19.94 -17.66
C VAL A 249 1.85 20.69 -18.27
N LYS A 250 1.79 22.03 -18.33
CA LYS A 250 2.86 22.88 -18.90
C LYS A 250 4.20 22.73 -18.18
N ASN A 251 4.19 22.37 -16.90
CA ASN A 251 5.40 22.20 -16.08
C ASN A 251 5.75 20.72 -15.82
N ALA A 252 5.09 19.76 -16.45
CA ALA A 252 5.29 18.33 -16.19
C ALA A 252 6.75 17.90 -16.40
N GLU A 253 7.35 18.22 -17.54
CA GLU A 253 8.75 17.84 -17.83
C GLU A 253 9.74 18.50 -16.86
N LYS A 254 9.55 19.79 -16.54
CA LYS A 254 10.38 20.50 -15.54
C LYS A 254 10.28 19.86 -14.15
N ARG A 255 9.09 19.37 -13.79
CA ARG A 255 8.86 18.66 -12.53
C ARG A 255 9.58 17.31 -12.51
N LEU A 256 9.50 16.55 -13.60
CA LEU A 256 10.24 15.29 -13.74
C LEU A 256 11.76 15.52 -13.75
N GLU A 257 12.26 16.53 -14.46
CA GLU A 257 13.69 16.91 -14.43
C GLU A 257 14.15 17.28 -13.02
N ARG A 258 13.31 17.98 -12.24
CA ARG A 258 13.58 18.30 -10.84
C ARG A 258 13.63 17.02 -9.99
N CYS A 259 12.66 16.13 -10.11
CA CYS A 259 12.64 14.86 -9.37
C CYS A 259 13.80 13.93 -9.77
N GLN A 260 14.23 13.96 -11.04
CA GLN A 260 15.40 13.20 -11.49
C GLN A 260 16.68 13.61 -10.76
N ARG A 261 16.80 14.88 -10.36
CA ARG A 261 17.99 15.43 -9.66
C ARG A 261 17.85 15.44 -8.15
N TYR A 262 16.67 15.77 -7.65
CA TYR A 262 16.44 16.09 -6.24
C TYR A 262 15.36 15.25 -5.58
N GLY A 263 14.68 14.41 -6.36
CA GLY A 263 13.58 13.61 -5.87
C GLY A 263 14.04 12.38 -5.13
N ASP A 264 13.18 11.94 -4.22
CA ASP A 264 13.36 10.77 -3.39
C ASP A 264 12.10 9.88 -3.39
N THR A 265 12.05 8.88 -2.52
CA THR A 265 10.90 7.97 -2.47
C THR A 265 9.59 8.69 -2.21
N SER A 266 9.55 9.79 -1.45
CA SER A 266 8.33 10.54 -1.14
C SER A 266 7.72 11.23 -2.39
N ASP A 267 8.54 11.49 -3.40
CA ASP A 267 8.11 12.01 -4.71
C ASP A 267 7.51 10.92 -5.62
N MET A 268 7.51 9.64 -5.20
CA MET A 268 6.89 8.52 -5.92
C MET A 268 5.41 8.32 -5.49
N ASN A 269 4.64 9.39 -5.56
CA ASN A 269 3.25 9.48 -5.07
C ASN A 269 2.19 9.47 -6.19
N TYR A 270 0.92 9.41 -5.77
CA TYR A 270 -0.26 9.54 -6.63
C TYR A 270 -1.36 10.31 -5.91
N CYS A 271 -2.20 11.02 -6.67
CA CYS A 271 -3.39 11.67 -6.13
C CYS A 271 -4.62 10.81 -6.42
N ALA A 272 -5.53 10.67 -5.44
CA ALA A 272 -6.74 9.91 -5.64
C ALA A 272 -7.92 10.42 -4.82
N TYR A 273 -9.14 10.17 -5.31
CA TYR A 273 -10.34 10.29 -4.48
C TYR A 273 -10.54 9.00 -3.68
N TYR A 274 -10.95 9.15 -2.42
CA TYR A 274 -11.23 8.04 -1.51
C TYR A 274 -12.42 8.40 -0.60
N LEU A 275 -12.98 7.38 0.05
CA LEU A 275 -14.04 7.59 1.03
C LEU A 275 -13.48 7.57 2.45
N SER A 276 -13.87 8.55 3.25
CA SER A 276 -13.52 8.63 4.67
C SER A 276 -14.78 8.86 5.49
N ALA A 277 -14.95 8.09 6.56
CA ALA A 277 -16.03 8.31 7.51
C ALA A 277 -15.63 9.37 8.55
N ASP A 278 -16.53 10.29 8.85
CA ASP A 278 -16.36 11.21 9.98
C ASP A 278 -16.73 10.53 11.32
N ARG A 279 -16.69 11.31 12.41
CA ARG A 279 -16.99 10.81 13.77
C ARG A 279 -18.44 10.35 13.94
N THR A 280 -19.34 10.73 13.05
CA THR A 280 -20.75 10.32 13.05
C THR A 280 -20.99 9.05 12.22
N GLY A 281 -19.98 8.59 11.48
CA GLY A 281 -20.11 7.47 10.54
C GLY A 281 -20.65 7.87 9.17
N GLU A 282 -20.72 9.17 8.88
CA GLU A 282 -21.02 9.69 7.54
C GLU A 282 -19.77 9.67 6.67
N TYR A 283 -19.90 9.06 5.48
CA TYR A 283 -18.81 8.96 4.53
C TYR A 283 -18.78 10.18 3.62
N HIS A 284 -17.58 10.72 3.44
CA HIS A 284 -17.29 11.86 2.58
C HIS A 284 -16.32 11.44 1.47
N LEU A 285 -16.52 12.00 0.28
CA LEU A 285 -15.58 11.88 -0.81
C LEU A 285 -14.44 12.89 -0.58
N CYS A 286 -13.25 12.39 -0.30
CA CYS A 286 -12.06 13.17 -0.04
C CYS A 286 -11.03 12.99 -1.17
N SER A 287 -10.08 13.92 -1.28
CA SER A 287 -8.95 13.86 -2.20
C SER A 287 -7.67 14.01 -1.41
N GLU A 288 -6.66 13.16 -1.67
CA GLU A 288 -5.38 13.19 -0.96
C GLU A 288 -4.24 12.70 -1.86
N VAL A 289 -3.01 13.06 -1.48
CA VAL A 289 -1.77 12.54 -2.07
C VAL A 289 -1.29 11.34 -1.25
N PHE A 290 -1.08 10.22 -1.92
CA PHE A 290 -0.69 8.96 -1.30
C PHE A 290 0.67 8.49 -1.80
N TRP A 291 1.39 7.81 -0.91
CA TRP A 291 2.63 7.11 -1.23
C TRP A 291 2.46 5.59 -1.02
N SER A 292 2.93 4.70 -1.90
CA SER A 292 3.62 4.88 -3.20
C SER A 292 2.78 4.34 -4.35
N TYR A 293 2.91 4.90 -5.56
CA TYR A 293 2.18 4.41 -6.75
C TYR A 293 2.58 2.97 -7.15
N LEU A 294 3.75 2.48 -6.73
CA LEU A 294 4.22 1.11 -7.02
C LEU A 294 3.37 0.02 -6.36
N ASP A 295 2.53 0.41 -5.40
CA ASP A 295 1.64 -0.49 -4.67
C ASP A 295 0.20 -0.47 -5.21
N LEU A 296 -0.06 0.26 -6.30
CA LEU A 296 -1.39 0.36 -6.91
C LEU A 296 -1.74 -0.88 -7.73
N GLU A 297 -2.98 -1.34 -7.62
CA GLU A 297 -3.58 -2.38 -8.44
C GLU A 297 -5.03 -2.04 -8.79
N ARG A 298 -5.56 -2.64 -9.86
CA ARG A 298 -6.96 -2.52 -10.26
C ARG A 298 -7.85 -3.18 -9.20
N TYR A 299 -8.91 -2.46 -8.81
CA TYR A 299 -9.89 -3.01 -7.90
C TYR A 299 -10.91 -3.86 -8.68
N GLU A 300 -10.90 -5.18 -8.46
CA GLU A 300 -11.72 -6.14 -9.21
C GLU A 300 -13.05 -6.49 -8.54
N LYS A 301 -13.24 -6.14 -7.26
CA LYS A 301 -14.47 -6.45 -6.52
C LYS A 301 -15.60 -5.49 -6.91
N PRO A 302 -16.88 -5.89 -6.80
CA PRO A 302 -18.00 -4.98 -6.96
C PRO A 302 -17.96 -3.85 -5.93
N LEU A 303 -18.29 -2.63 -6.35
CA LEU A 303 -18.49 -1.51 -5.43
C LEU A 303 -19.89 -1.59 -4.82
N GLU A 304 -19.93 -1.84 -3.52
CA GLU A 304 -21.15 -2.01 -2.73
C GLU A 304 -21.28 -0.91 -1.66
N GLY A 305 -22.51 -0.69 -1.18
CA GLY A 305 -22.80 0.34 -0.18
C GLY A 305 -22.27 1.72 -0.58
N GLU A 306 -21.54 2.34 0.35
CA GLU A 306 -20.87 3.63 0.22
C GLU A 306 -19.87 3.66 -0.94
N ALA A 307 -19.17 2.55 -1.21
CA ALA A 307 -18.13 2.49 -2.22
C ALA A 307 -18.67 2.79 -3.63
N LYS A 308 -19.99 2.68 -3.86
CA LYS A 308 -20.64 3.11 -5.11
C LYS A 308 -20.43 4.59 -5.43
N ILE A 309 -20.20 5.43 -4.42
CA ILE A 309 -19.87 6.85 -4.61
C ILE A 309 -18.61 7.01 -5.47
N LEU A 310 -17.64 6.10 -5.35
CA LEU A 310 -16.42 6.13 -6.15
C LEU A 310 -16.70 5.88 -7.63
N SER A 311 -17.69 5.06 -8.00
CA SER A 311 -18.10 4.90 -9.40
C SER A 311 -18.60 6.22 -10.01
N VAL A 312 -19.30 7.04 -9.21
CA VAL A 312 -19.77 8.36 -9.64
C VAL A 312 -18.58 9.29 -9.85
N ALA A 313 -17.64 9.32 -8.92
CA ALA A 313 -16.43 10.12 -9.03
C ALA A 313 -15.57 9.71 -10.25
N ALA A 314 -15.38 8.41 -10.46
CA ALA A 314 -14.71 7.85 -11.63
C ALA A 314 -15.39 8.29 -12.93
N GLY A 315 -16.73 8.19 -13.01
CA GLY A 315 -17.51 8.64 -14.14
C GLY A 315 -17.36 10.14 -14.44
N GLY A 316 -17.10 10.96 -13.42
CA GLY A 316 -16.88 12.40 -13.54
C GLY A 316 -15.50 12.80 -14.06
N ILE A 317 -14.47 11.95 -13.91
CA ILE A 317 -13.09 12.29 -14.28
C ILE A 317 -12.49 11.40 -15.37
N GLN A 318 -13.19 10.35 -15.80
CA GLN A 318 -12.71 9.40 -16.80
C GLN A 318 -12.27 10.10 -18.11
N PRO A 319 -11.33 9.52 -18.90
CA PRO A 319 -10.75 10.19 -20.06
C PRO A 319 -11.73 10.29 -21.25
N ASP A 320 -12.77 9.45 -21.31
CA ASP A 320 -13.77 9.47 -22.38
C ASP A 320 -14.79 10.60 -22.14
N ARG A 321 -14.62 11.73 -22.83
CA ARG A 321 -15.50 12.91 -22.70
C ARG A 321 -16.96 12.64 -23.05
N GLN A 322 -17.26 11.69 -23.93
CA GLN A 322 -18.65 11.38 -24.30
C GLN A 322 -19.36 10.59 -23.20
N LYS A 323 -18.60 9.87 -22.38
CA LYS A 323 -19.12 9.10 -21.23
C LYS A 323 -18.97 9.84 -19.90
N ARG A 324 -18.17 10.90 -19.86
CA ARG A 324 -17.92 11.69 -18.66
C ARG A 324 -19.21 12.35 -18.18
N ALA A 325 -19.56 12.10 -16.92
CA ALA A 325 -20.70 12.73 -16.29
C ALA A 325 -20.44 14.23 -16.08
N ASP A 326 -21.49 15.03 -16.22
CA ASP A 326 -21.45 16.46 -15.88
C ASP A 326 -21.15 16.66 -14.39
N ILE A 327 -20.41 17.72 -14.04
CA ILE A 327 -19.97 17.96 -12.67
C ILE A 327 -21.16 18.20 -11.72
N GLU A 328 -22.24 18.85 -12.19
CA GLU A 328 -23.45 19.05 -11.41
C GLU A 328 -24.12 17.70 -11.11
N LEU A 329 -24.20 16.83 -12.11
CA LEU A 329 -24.71 15.47 -11.96
C LEU A 329 -23.86 14.66 -10.96
N VAL A 330 -22.53 14.74 -11.05
CA VAL A 330 -21.60 14.07 -10.12
C VAL A 330 -21.84 14.55 -8.69
N CYS A 331 -21.84 15.86 -8.45
CA CYS A 331 -22.06 16.42 -7.12
C CYS A 331 -23.41 16.02 -6.53
N ASN A 332 -24.48 16.10 -7.32
CA ASN A 332 -25.82 15.72 -6.89
C ASN A 332 -25.94 14.20 -6.62
N ALA A 333 -25.33 13.36 -7.46
CA ALA A 333 -25.34 11.92 -7.29
C ALA A 333 -24.53 11.48 -6.06
N VAL A 334 -23.34 12.05 -5.83
CA VAL A 334 -22.55 11.80 -4.62
C VAL A 334 -23.37 12.14 -3.37
N ARG A 335 -24.01 13.32 -3.35
CA ARG A 335 -24.85 13.73 -2.22
C ARG A 335 -26.04 12.80 -2.01
N LEU A 336 -26.70 12.38 -3.10
CA LEU A 336 -27.83 11.44 -3.04
C LEU A 336 -27.40 10.10 -2.44
N PHE A 337 -26.32 9.50 -2.93
CA PHE A 337 -25.84 8.20 -2.43
C PHE A 337 -25.44 8.26 -0.96
N ILE A 338 -24.78 9.34 -0.52
CA ILE A 338 -24.46 9.54 0.91
C ILE A 338 -25.75 9.53 1.76
N GLN A 339 -26.77 10.28 1.33
CA GLN A 339 -28.03 10.38 2.06
C GLN A 339 -28.82 9.06 2.06
N GLU A 340 -28.85 8.34 0.94
CA GLU A 340 -29.48 7.02 0.87
C GLU A 340 -28.84 6.02 1.84
N GLU A 341 -27.51 6.04 1.92
CA GLU A 341 -26.76 5.12 2.77
C GLU A 341 -26.90 5.47 4.26
N GLN A 342 -26.90 6.76 4.60
CA GLN A 342 -27.23 7.20 5.97
C GLN A 342 -28.66 6.79 6.36
N CYS A 343 -29.63 6.98 5.47
CA CYS A 343 -31.00 6.54 5.71
C CYS A 343 -31.07 5.01 5.92
N ARG A 344 -30.31 4.23 5.15
CA ARG A 344 -30.25 2.77 5.29
C ARG A 344 -29.70 2.36 6.65
N LYS A 345 -28.59 2.96 7.09
CA LYS A 345 -27.99 2.70 8.41
C LYS A 345 -28.93 3.06 9.56
N LEU A 346 -29.54 4.24 9.49
CA LEU A 346 -30.47 4.70 10.52
C LEU A 346 -31.68 3.77 10.62
N ARG A 347 -32.22 3.30 9.50
CA ARG A 347 -33.30 2.30 9.50
C ARG A 347 -32.87 0.99 10.17
N LYS A 348 -31.69 0.46 9.81
CA LYS A 348 -31.16 -0.76 10.43
C LYS A 348 -30.98 -0.61 11.94
N TRP A 349 -30.41 0.51 12.39
CA TRP A 349 -30.26 0.84 13.80
C TRP A 349 -31.62 0.90 14.54
N MET A 350 -32.64 1.51 13.90
CA MET A 350 -33.99 1.54 14.47
C MET A 350 -34.61 0.14 14.56
N GLU A 351 -34.43 -0.71 13.55
CA GLU A 351 -34.90 -2.10 13.53
C GLU A 351 -34.24 -2.97 14.62
N GLU A 352 -33.01 -2.65 15.02
CA GLU A 352 -32.27 -3.36 16.08
C GLU A 352 -32.70 -2.93 17.50
N ILE A 353 -33.15 -1.69 17.68
CA ILE A 353 -33.43 -1.11 19.01
C ILE A 353 -34.91 -1.10 19.37
N TYR A 354 -35.79 -0.90 18.40
CA TYR A 354 -37.22 -0.75 18.64
C TYR A 354 -38.00 -2.02 18.30
N THR A 355 -39.11 -2.25 19.02
CA THR A 355 -39.96 -3.40 18.72
C THR A 355 -40.65 -3.24 17.38
N LYS A 356 -40.92 -4.37 16.73
CA LYS A 356 -41.61 -4.41 15.44
C LYS A 356 -42.96 -3.69 15.49
N GLU A 357 -43.72 -3.86 16.58
CA GLU A 357 -45.03 -3.21 16.77
C GLU A 357 -44.90 -1.69 16.80
N SER A 358 -43.84 -1.17 17.44
CA SER A 358 -43.57 0.27 17.52
C SER A 358 -43.23 0.85 16.15
N LEU A 359 -42.42 0.13 15.36
CA LEU A 359 -42.07 0.53 13.99
C LEU A 359 -43.26 0.43 13.03
N GLU A 360 -44.13 -0.58 13.20
CA GLU A 360 -45.38 -0.72 12.43
C GLU A 360 -46.37 0.42 12.74
N ALA A 361 -46.52 0.81 14.01
CA ALA A 361 -47.38 1.92 14.42
C ALA A 361 -46.95 3.27 13.80
N LEU A 362 -45.64 3.43 13.55
CA LEU A 362 -45.07 4.61 12.88
C LEU A 362 -45.04 4.48 11.33
N GLY A 363 -45.54 3.37 10.77
CA GLY A 363 -45.56 3.14 9.32
C GLY A 363 -44.19 2.89 8.70
N MET A 364 -43.20 2.49 9.49
CA MET A 364 -41.81 2.32 9.04
C MET A 364 -41.52 0.92 8.48
N VAL A 365 -42.42 -0.04 8.68
CA VAL A 365 -42.34 -1.40 8.11
C VAL A 365 -43.12 -1.45 6.80
N LYS A 366 -42.46 -1.83 5.70
CA LYS A 366 -43.16 -2.10 4.42
C LYS A 366 -44.09 -3.31 4.63
N LYS A 367 -45.41 -3.09 4.58
CA LYS A 367 -46.36 -4.19 4.38
C LYS A 367 -46.00 -4.85 3.04
N CYS A 368 -45.55 -6.11 3.08
CA CYS A 368 -45.52 -6.92 1.87
C CYS A 368 -46.95 -6.98 1.34
N MET A 369 -47.23 -6.31 0.22
CA MET A 369 -48.46 -6.58 -0.53
C MET A 369 -48.30 -7.98 -1.13
N GLY A 370 -48.73 -8.97 -0.36
CA GLY A 370 -48.87 -10.34 -0.83
C GLY A 370 -49.91 -10.41 -1.95
N ASP A 371 -49.63 -11.34 -2.86
CA ASP A 371 -50.40 -11.71 -4.04
C ASP A 371 -51.91 -11.56 -3.94
N LYS A 372 -52.46 -11.06 -5.05
CA LYS A 372 -53.89 -10.99 -5.38
C LYS A 372 -54.62 -12.29 -5.02
N ARG A 373 -55.80 -12.15 -4.43
CA ARG A 373 -56.96 -12.91 -4.88
C ARG A 373 -58.07 -11.94 -5.27
N TYR A 374 -58.26 -11.83 -6.58
CA TYR A 374 -59.56 -11.52 -7.16
C TYR A 374 -60.52 -12.63 -6.70
N GLU A 375 -61.55 -12.26 -5.96
CA GLU A 375 -62.80 -13.01 -5.95
C GLU A 375 -63.89 -12.01 -6.33
N ASP A 376 -64.23 -12.03 -7.63
CA ASP A 376 -65.55 -11.63 -8.10
C ASP A 376 -66.59 -12.51 -7.41
N GLY A 377 -67.70 -11.91 -6.97
CA GLY A 377 -68.86 -12.67 -6.55
C GLY A 377 -69.85 -11.87 -5.71
N GLU A 378 -70.79 -11.20 -6.39
CA GLU A 378 -72.24 -11.17 -6.10
C GLU A 378 -72.70 -10.94 -4.63
N ARG A 379 -73.62 -10.03 -4.28
CA ARG A 379 -74.90 -9.69 -4.91
C ARG A 379 -75.66 -8.69 -4.00
N ASN A 380 -76.54 -7.89 -4.60
CA ASN A 380 -77.77 -7.25 -4.04
C ASN A 380 -77.56 -6.13 -2.99
N ILE A 381 -78.12 -4.91 -3.11
CA ILE A 381 -79.34 -4.39 -3.75
C ILE A 381 -79.03 -3.00 -4.33
#